data_AF-A0A8X6TUH7-F1
#
_entry.id   AF-A0A8X6TUH7-F1
#
_cell.length_a   1.000
_cell.length_b   1.000
_cell.length_c   1.000
_cell.angle_alpha   90.00
_cell.angle_beta   90.00
_cell.angle_gamma   90.00
#
_symmetry.space_group_name_H-M   'P 1'
#
loop_
_entity.id
_entity.type
_entity.pdbx_description
1 polymer ?
#
loop_
_entity_poly.entity_id
_entity_poly.type
_entity_poly.pdbx_seq_one_letter_code
_entity_poly.pdbx_strand_id
1 'polypeptide(L)'
;TDKRQYHNQLERKRRDNLKDSFDALRRVIPSLRDSNVRASRYQVLKECAKFNREVDALRKLDKEKEENVKRFEEYIDQFNASYDKYMAEGDTEKIKELVYKSPSEFGLDSDEFNALSDDGTDSESNLETDSEAGNPPAKRQCLNVLDED
;
A
#
# COMPACT_ATOMS: atom_id res chain seq x y z
N THR A 1 -36.15 8.02 -34.40
CA THR A 1 -35.18 7.59 -35.42
C THR A 1 -34.28 6.52 -34.86
N ASP A 2 -34.16 5.41 -35.58
CA ASP A 2 -33.43 4.19 -35.16
C ASP A 2 -31.96 4.47 -34.79
N LYS A 3 -31.34 5.48 -35.42
CA LYS A 3 -29.99 5.96 -35.07
C LYS A 3 -29.86 6.38 -33.60
N ARG A 4 -30.88 7.05 -33.04
CA ARG A 4 -30.87 7.46 -31.62
C ARG A 4 -31.01 6.26 -30.69
N GLN A 5 -31.81 5.25 -31.07
CA GLN A 5 -31.98 4.03 -30.27
C GLN A 5 -30.70 3.20 -30.24
N TYR A 6 -30.07 2.98 -31.40
CA TYR A 6 -28.79 2.27 -31.50
C TYR A 6 -27.68 2.97 -30.69
N HIS A 7 -27.57 4.30 -30.81
CA HIS A 7 -26.62 5.07 -30.01
C HIS A 7 -26.85 4.89 -28.49
N ASN A 8 -28.11 4.96 -28.04
CA ASN A 8 -28.45 4.77 -26.63
C ASN A 8 -28.13 3.35 -26.13
N GLN A 9 -28.29 2.34 -26.98
CA GLN A 9 -27.92 0.97 -26.67
C GLN A 9 -26.41 0.83 -26.48
N LEU A 10 -25.63 1.41 -27.41
CA LEU A 10 -24.17 1.38 -27.32
C LEU A 10 -23.66 2.07 -26.05
N GLU A 11 -24.24 3.22 -25.72
CA GLU A 11 -23.86 3.96 -24.52
C GLU A 11 -24.24 3.21 -23.23
N ARG A 12 -25.34 2.45 -23.20
CA ARG A 12 -25.64 1.54 -22.08
C ARG A 12 -24.55 0.50 -21.90
N LYS A 13 -24.19 -0.21 -22.98
CA LYS A 13 -23.10 -1.19 -22.95
C LYS A 13 -21.78 -0.58 -22.47
N ARG A 14 -21.45 0.64 -22.93
CA ARG A 14 -20.26 1.36 -22.48
C ARG A 14 -20.29 1.65 -20.97
N ARG A 15 -21.43 2.09 -20.44
CA ARG A 15 -21.60 2.38 -19.00
C ARG A 15 -21.52 1.13 -18.14
N ASP A 16 -22.05 0.00 -18.61
CA ASP A 16 -21.98 -1.27 -17.91
C ASP A 16 -20.51 -1.74 -17.82
N ASN A 17 -19.77 -1.71 -18.93
CA ASN A 17 -18.33 -2.02 -18.93
C ASN A 17 -17.53 -1.13 -17.97
N LEU A 18 -17.86 0.17 -17.91
CA LEU A 18 -17.18 1.10 -17.01
C LEU A 18 -17.52 0.79 -15.55
N LYS A 19 -18.78 0.44 -15.26
CA LYS A 19 -19.21 0.04 -13.92
C LYS A 19 -18.43 -1.20 -13.46
N ASP A 20 -18.34 -2.21 -14.30
CA ASP A 20 -17.60 -3.44 -13.98
C ASP A 20 -16.12 -3.17 -13.74
N SER A 21 -15.53 -2.25 -14.51
CA SER A 21 -14.14 -1.80 -14.34
C SER A 21 -13.92 -1.09 -13.00
N PHE A 22 -14.86 -0.23 -12.58
CA PHE A 22 -14.83 0.41 -11.25
C PHE A 22 -15.02 -0.60 -10.12
N ASP A 23 -15.89 -1.60 -10.29
CA ASP A 23 -16.11 -2.65 -9.29
C ASP A 23 -14.87 -3.56 -9.17
N ALA A 24 -14.20 -3.88 -10.27
CA ALA A 24 -12.93 -4.60 -10.26
C ALA A 24 -11.82 -3.79 -9.57
N LEU A 25 -11.70 -2.49 -9.90
CA LEU A 25 -10.72 -1.61 -9.26
C LEU A 25 -10.96 -1.48 -7.74
N ARG A 26 -12.22 -1.38 -7.30
CA ARG A 26 -12.56 -1.32 -5.87
C ARG A 26 -12.05 -2.56 -5.10
N ARG A 27 -12.18 -3.75 -5.69
CA ARG A 27 -11.80 -5.01 -5.04
C ARG A 27 -10.29 -5.16 -4.82
N VAL A 28 -9.46 -4.45 -5.58
CA VAL A 28 -7.99 -4.53 -5.43
C VAL A 28 -7.44 -3.46 -4.47
N ILE A 29 -8.25 -2.46 -4.12
CA ILE A 29 -7.85 -1.41 -3.18
C ILE A 29 -8.11 -1.90 -1.75
N PRO A 30 -7.09 -2.07 -0.89
CA PRO A 30 -7.25 -2.66 0.45
C PRO A 30 -8.30 -1.95 1.31
N SER A 31 -8.33 -0.62 1.32
CA SER A 31 -9.28 0.18 2.11
C SER A 31 -10.75 0.03 1.67
N LEU A 32 -11.00 -0.46 0.45
CA LEU A 32 -12.34 -0.54 -0.14
C LEU A 32 -12.82 -1.96 -0.44
N ARG A 33 -11.94 -2.97 -0.37
CA ARG A 33 -12.24 -4.36 -0.72
C ARG A 33 -13.28 -4.99 0.22
N ASP A 34 -13.04 -4.85 1.52
CA ASP A 34 -13.80 -5.52 2.58
C ASP A 34 -14.91 -4.61 3.16
N SER A 35 -15.05 -3.40 2.61
CA SER A 35 -16.11 -2.48 2.98
C SER A 35 -17.45 -2.91 2.35
N ASN A 36 -18.41 -3.21 3.22
CA ASN A 36 -19.83 -3.33 2.86
C ASN A 36 -20.44 -1.99 2.42
N VAL A 37 -19.74 -0.87 2.66
CA VAL A 37 -20.15 0.46 2.25
C VAL A 37 -19.90 0.65 0.77
N ARG A 38 -20.92 1.14 0.06
CA ARG A 38 -20.83 1.46 -1.36
C ARG A 38 -19.88 2.64 -1.58
N ALA A 39 -18.70 2.38 -2.10
CA ALA A 39 -17.77 3.43 -2.52
C ALA A 39 -18.27 4.16 -3.78
N SER A 40 -18.26 5.49 -3.75
CA SER A 40 -18.49 6.31 -4.94
C SER A 40 -17.33 6.20 -5.93
N ARG A 41 -17.57 6.51 -7.22
CA ARG A 41 -16.52 6.50 -8.25
C ARG A 41 -15.34 7.40 -7.88
N TYR A 42 -15.63 8.58 -7.30
CA TYR A 42 -14.60 9.50 -6.83
C TYR A 42 -13.75 8.87 -5.72
N GLN A 43 -14.37 8.23 -4.72
CA GLN A 43 -13.65 7.55 -3.65
C GLN A 43 -12.77 6.42 -4.19
N VAL A 44 -13.27 5.61 -5.13
CA VAL A 44 -12.45 4.57 -5.77
C VAL A 44 -11.20 5.16 -6.43
N LEU A 45 -11.33 6.28 -7.16
CA LEU A 45 -10.18 6.95 -7.78
C LEU A 45 -9.23 7.56 -6.75
N LYS A 46 -9.76 8.21 -5.72
CA LYS A 46 -8.96 8.85 -4.65
C LYS A 46 -8.14 7.82 -3.89
N GLU A 47 -8.77 6.74 -3.45
CA GLU A 47 -8.09 5.67 -2.70
C GLU A 47 -7.11 4.90 -3.59
N CYS A 48 -7.42 4.69 -4.88
CA CYS A 48 -6.46 4.11 -5.84
C CYS A 48 -5.19 4.95 -5.95
N ALA A 49 -5.35 6.27 -6.11
CA ALA A 49 -4.21 7.18 -6.22
C ALA A 49 -3.37 7.21 -4.94
N LYS A 50 -4.01 7.12 -3.77
CA LYS A 50 -3.34 7.00 -2.47
C LYS A 50 -2.57 5.68 -2.38
N PHE A 51 -3.24 4.56 -2.64
CA PHE A 51 -2.65 3.22 -2.60
C PHE A 51 -1.43 3.08 -3.52
N ASN A 52 -1.49 3.60 -4.76
CA ASN A 52 -0.34 3.57 -5.66
C ASN A 52 0.88 4.29 -5.09
N ARG A 53 0.69 5.46 -4.46
CA ARG A 53 1.80 6.20 -3.82
C ARG A 53 2.40 5.43 -2.65
N GLU A 54 1.57 4.80 -1.83
CA GLU A 54 2.00 3.99 -0.70
C GLU A 54 2.79 2.77 -1.19
N VAL A 55 2.29 2.06 -2.20
CA VAL A 55 2.98 0.91 -2.80
C VAL A 55 4.31 1.33 -3.42
N ASP A 56 4.38 2.48 -4.11
CA ASP A 56 5.63 2.98 -4.67
C ASP A 56 6.64 3.39 -3.59
N ALA A 57 6.18 3.91 -2.45
CA ALA A 57 7.05 4.19 -1.30
C ALA A 57 7.57 2.90 -0.66
N LEU A 58 6.70 1.91 -0.44
CA LEU A 58 7.09 0.60 0.11
C LEU A 58 8.10 -0.12 -0.78
N ARG A 59 7.90 -0.11 -2.11
CA ARG A 59 8.85 -0.68 -3.07
C ARG A 59 10.24 -0.05 -3.01
N LYS A 60 10.33 1.26 -2.73
CA LYS A 60 11.62 1.94 -2.58
C LYS A 60 12.32 1.49 -1.29
N LEU A 61 11.58 1.45 -0.19
CA LEU A 61 12.11 0.98 1.09
C LEU A 61 12.55 -0.47 1.02
N ASP A 62 11.75 -1.35 0.40
CA ASP A 62 12.11 -2.76 0.22
C ASP A 62 13.37 -2.92 -0.62
N LYS A 63 13.53 -2.08 -1.66
CA LYS A 63 14.74 -2.07 -2.48
C LYS A 63 15.97 -1.63 -1.68
N GLU A 64 15.85 -0.58 -0.87
CA GLU A 64 16.94 -0.12 0.02
C GLU A 64 17.33 -1.22 1.02
N LYS A 65 16.34 -1.87 1.63
CA LYS A 65 16.56 -3.02 2.53
C LYS A 65 17.27 -4.17 1.82
N GLU A 66 16.85 -4.51 0.60
CA GLU A 66 17.48 -5.56 -0.20
C GLU A 66 18.95 -5.21 -0.54
N GLU A 67 19.22 -3.95 -0.88
CA GLU A 67 20.59 -3.48 -1.13
C GLU A 67 21.46 -3.56 0.13
N ASN A 68 20.93 -3.20 1.29
CA ASN A 68 21.66 -3.29 2.55
C ASN A 68 21.96 -4.73 2.94
N VAL A 69 20.99 -5.64 2.81
CA VAL A 69 21.20 -7.08 3.06
C VAL A 69 22.33 -7.61 2.17
N LYS A 70 22.35 -7.26 0.87
CA LYS A 70 23.45 -7.65 -0.02
C LYS A 70 24.81 -7.12 0.42
N ARG A 71 24.88 -5.86 0.87
CA ARG A 71 26.13 -5.30 1.40
C ARG A 71 26.60 -6.03 2.67
N PHE A 72 25.67 -6.44 3.54
CA PHE A 72 25.99 -7.24 4.73
C PHE A 72 26.50 -8.64 4.35
N GLU A 73 25.86 -9.30 3.38
CA GLU A 73 26.31 -10.59 2.86
C GLU A 73 27.74 -10.48 2.29
N GLU A 74 28.01 -9.48 1.45
CA GLU A 74 29.35 -9.23 0.90
C GLU A 74 30.39 -8.97 1.99
N TYR A 75 30.02 -8.26 3.06
CA TYR A 75 30.88 -8.03 4.21
C TYR A 75 31.21 -9.32 4.95
N ILE A 76 30.20 -10.16 5.22
CA ILE A 76 30.39 -11.45 5.89
C ILE A 76 31.29 -12.36 5.05
N ASP A 77 31.10 -12.39 3.74
CA ASP A 77 31.94 -13.18 2.83
C ASP A 77 33.40 -12.71 2.84
N GLN A 78 33.64 -11.39 2.82
CA GLN A 78 34.99 -10.82 2.93
C GLN A 78 35.64 -11.10 4.29
N PHE A 79 34.87 -11.00 5.38
CA PHE A 79 35.32 -11.32 6.72
C PHE A 79 35.73 -12.80 6.81
N ASN A 80 34.87 -13.71 6.35
CA ASN A 80 35.14 -15.15 6.37
C ASN A 80 36.36 -15.50 5.52
N ALA A 81 36.47 -14.96 4.30
CA ALA A 81 37.63 -15.21 3.44
C ALA A 81 38.95 -14.73 4.07
N SER A 82 38.94 -13.56 4.73
CA SER A 82 40.11 -13.02 5.44
C SER A 82 40.44 -13.85 6.67
N TYR A 83 39.43 -14.26 7.42
CA TYR A 83 39.56 -15.12 8.59
C TYR A 83 40.19 -16.47 8.21
N ASP A 84 39.65 -17.15 7.19
CA ASP A 84 40.18 -18.43 6.71
C ASP A 84 41.63 -18.32 6.24
N LYS A 85 41.97 -17.21 5.58
CA LYS A 85 43.35 -16.92 5.18
C LYS A 85 44.28 -16.77 6.38
N TYR A 86 43.93 -15.94 7.37
CA TYR A 86 44.77 -15.73 8.55
C TYR A 86 44.86 -16.96 9.45
N MET A 87 43.80 -17.77 9.49
CA MET A 87 43.81 -19.08 10.14
C MET A 87 44.78 -20.05 9.47
N ALA A 88 44.83 -20.07 8.13
CA ALA A 88 45.79 -20.88 7.37
C ALA A 88 47.25 -20.39 7.55
N GLU A 89 47.45 -19.07 7.64
CA GLU A 89 48.76 -18.45 7.91
C GLU A 89 49.22 -18.62 9.38
N GLY A 90 48.29 -18.88 10.30
CA GLY A 90 48.54 -18.96 11.75
C GLY A 90 48.76 -17.60 12.41
N ASP A 91 48.32 -16.50 11.79
CA ASP A 91 48.54 -15.13 12.25
C ASP A 91 47.44 -14.69 13.23
N THR A 92 47.66 -14.98 14.52
CA THR A 92 46.69 -14.74 15.59
C THR A 92 46.42 -13.26 15.88
N GLU A 93 47.34 -12.36 15.54
CA GLU A 93 47.17 -10.93 15.80
C GLU A 93 46.21 -10.30 14.78
N LYS A 94 46.35 -10.64 13.49
CA LYS A 94 45.39 -10.20 12.47
C LYS A 94 43.98 -10.73 12.70
N ILE A 95 43.84 -11.94 13.24
CA ILE A 95 42.54 -12.52 13.60
C ILE A 95 41.87 -11.68 14.70
N LYS A 96 42.62 -11.31 15.75
CA LYS A 96 42.09 -10.44 16.81
C LYS A 96 41.66 -9.08 16.24
N GLU A 97 42.51 -8.46 15.43
CA GLU A 97 42.21 -7.18 14.78
C GLU A 97 40.92 -7.26 13.93
N LEU A 98 40.78 -8.32 13.14
CA LEU A 98 39.62 -8.53 12.27
C LEU A 98 38.32 -8.69 13.09
N VAL A 99 38.33 -9.46 14.18
CA VAL A 99 37.15 -9.71 15.04
C VAL A 99 36.67 -8.46 15.76
N TYR A 100 37.58 -7.56 16.16
CA TYR A 100 37.22 -6.31 16.84
C TYR A 100 36.84 -5.17 15.88
N LYS A 101 36.93 -5.40 14.56
CA LYS A 101 36.58 -4.39 13.57
C LYS A 101 35.07 -4.22 13.49
N SER A 102 34.59 -3.00 13.69
CA SER A 102 33.14 -2.70 13.69
C SER A 102 32.55 -2.76 12.26
N PRO A 103 31.34 -3.29 12.08
CA PRO A 103 30.61 -3.22 10.79
C PRO A 103 30.42 -1.79 10.28
N SER A 104 30.35 -0.80 11.19
CA SER A 104 30.25 0.63 10.85
C SER A 104 31.44 1.15 10.03
N GLU A 105 32.63 0.56 10.16
CA GLU A 105 33.81 0.95 9.38
C GLU A 105 33.70 0.58 7.89
N PHE A 106 32.70 -0.22 7.51
CA PHE A 106 32.40 -0.61 6.13
C PHE A 106 31.21 0.14 5.54
N GLY A 107 30.76 1.23 6.18
CA GLY A 107 29.64 2.05 5.68
C GLY A 107 28.28 1.40 5.90
N LEU A 108 28.17 0.56 6.93
CA LEU A 108 26.95 -0.10 7.35
C LEU A 108 26.48 0.56 8.65
N ASP A 109 25.48 1.43 8.55
CA ASP A 109 24.98 2.18 9.71
C ASP A 109 24.17 1.25 10.63
N SER A 110 24.59 1.15 11.90
CA SER A 110 23.91 0.34 12.93
C SER A 110 22.48 0.80 13.22
N ASP A 111 22.17 2.07 12.93
CA ASP A 111 20.87 2.67 13.19
C ASP A 111 19.80 2.22 12.18
N GLU A 112 20.21 1.76 11.00
CA GLU A 112 19.32 1.23 9.97
C GLU A 112 18.80 -0.19 10.31
N PHE A 113 19.55 -0.94 11.14
CA PHE A 113 19.13 -2.25 11.66
C PHE A 113 18.01 -2.13 12.72
N ASN A 114 18.02 -1.06 13.53
CA ASN A 114 16.98 -0.83 14.56
C ASN A 114 15.66 -0.30 13.96
N ALA A 115 15.70 0.43 12.85
CA ALA A 115 14.50 0.95 12.18
C ALA A 115 13.63 -0.15 11.51
N LEU A 116 14.16 -1.37 11.39
CA LEU A 116 13.43 -2.54 10.88
C LEU A 116 12.65 -3.31 11.95
N SER A 117 12.90 -3.06 13.24
CA SER A 117 12.23 -3.73 14.37
C SER A 117 10.97 -2.99 14.87
N ASP A 118 10.68 -1.78 14.36
CA ASP A 118 9.46 -1.06 14.71
C ASP A 118 8.29 -1.58 13.88
N ASP A 119 7.72 -2.71 14.30
CA ASP A 119 6.39 -3.18 13.91
C ASP A 119 5.37 -2.19 14.48
N GLY A 120 5.24 -1.04 13.82
CA GLY A 120 4.35 0.05 14.16
C GLY A 120 2.88 -0.35 13.99
N THR A 121 2.35 -1.15 14.90
CA THR A 121 0.91 -1.20 15.18
C THR A 121 0.58 -0.21 16.29
N ASP A 122 0.43 1.06 15.94
CA ASP A 122 -0.48 1.93 16.67
C ASP A 122 -1.14 2.91 15.70
N SER A 123 -2.14 2.39 14.98
CA SER A 123 -3.15 3.23 14.31
C SER A 123 -4.34 3.34 15.24
N GLU A 124 -4.21 4.14 16.30
CA GLU A 124 -5.35 4.69 17.04
C GLU A 124 -6.17 5.55 16.07
N SER A 125 -7.19 4.96 15.46
CA SER A 125 -8.20 5.69 14.72
C SER A 125 -9.16 6.35 15.72
N ASN A 126 -8.89 7.61 16.06
CA ASN A 126 -9.89 8.47 16.70
C ASN A 126 -11.03 8.71 15.70
N LEU A 127 -12.07 7.88 15.79
CA LEU A 127 -13.34 8.09 15.12
C LEU A 127 -14.19 8.96 16.06
N GLU A 128 -14.11 10.29 15.91
CA GLU A 128 -15.09 11.17 16.54
C GLU A 128 -16.46 10.93 15.90
N THR A 129 -17.31 10.21 16.65
CA THR A 129 -18.74 10.12 16.39
C THR A 129 -19.42 11.31 17.05
N ASP A 130 -19.78 12.32 16.27
CA ASP A 130 -20.86 13.23 16.67
C ASP A 130 -22.12 12.92 15.87
N SER A 131 -23.01 12.23 16.57
CA SER A 131 -24.41 12.08 16.25
C SER A 131 -25.13 13.42 16.44
N GLU A 132 -25.75 13.93 15.37
CA GLU A 132 -26.89 14.84 15.53
C GLU A 132 -28.07 14.34 14.69
N ALA A 133 -29.08 13.86 15.41
CA ALA A 133 -30.38 13.50 14.87
C ALA A 133 -31.13 14.78 14.46
N GLY A 134 -31.51 14.87 13.18
CA GLY A 134 -32.19 16.05 12.66
C GLY A 134 -32.96 15.82 11.37
N ASN A 135 -34.01 15.00 11.46
CA ASN A 135 -35.23 15.00 10.62
C ASN A 135 -35.12 14.71 9.09
N PRO A 136 -35.78 13.67 8.54
CA PRO A 136 -35.82 13.44 7.10
C PRO A 136 -36.74 14.45 6.38
N PRO A 137 -36.36 15.02 5.22
CA PRO A 137 -37.30 15.77 4.40
C PRO A 137 -38.37 14.83 3.84
N ALA A 138 -39.62 15.26 3.99
CA ALA A 138 -40.84 14.54 3.70
C ALA A 138 -40.88 13.91 2.29
N LYS A 139 -41.49 12.72 2.24
CA LYS A 139 -41.90 12.01 1.02
C LYS A 139 -42.70 12.97 0.13
N ARG A 140 -42.24 13.21 -1.11
CA ARG A 140 -43.11 13.75 -2.15
C ARG A 140 -44.20 12.71 -2.43
N GLN A 141 -45.41 12.96 -1.93
CA GLN A 141 -46.60 12.25 -2.39
C GLN A 141 -46.81 12.61 -3.87
N CYS A 142 -46.90 11.59 -4.69
CA CYS A 142 -47.43 11.67 -6.04
C CYS A 142 -48.88 12.15 -5.91
N LEU A 143 -49.21 13.31 -6.46
CA LEU A 143 -50.60 13.73 -6.62
C LEU A 143 -51.21 12.82 -7.69
N ASN A 144 -52.07 11.89 -7.26
CA ASN A 144 -53.06 11.30 -8.15
C ASN A 144 -54.11 12.39 -8.38
N VAL A 145 -54.15 12.93 -9.60
CA VAL A 145 -55.34 13.65 -10.05
C VAL A 145 -56.34 12.57 -10.45
N LEU A 146 -57.47 12.59 -9.75
CA LEU A 146 -58.61 11.70 -9.91
C LEU A 146 -59.26 11.94 -11.28
N ASP A 147 -59.66 10.83 -11.91
CA ASP A 147 -60.76 10.80 -12.86
C ASP A 147 -62.06 11.18 -12.12
N GLU A 148 -62.80 12.17 -12.61
CA GLU A 148 -64.26 12.25 -12.49
C GLU A 148 -64.84 12.84 -13.79
N ASP A 149 -65.81 12.08 -14.32
CA ASP A 149 -66.79 12.27 -15.41
C ASP A 149 -66.35 12.33 -16.89
#